data_AF-A0A536TDB8-F1
#
_entry.id   AF-A0A536TDB8-F1
#
_cell.length_a   1.000
_cell.length_b   1.000
_cell.length_c   1.000
_cell.angle_alpha   90.00
_cell.angle_beta   90.00
_cell.angle_gamma   90.00
#
_symmetry.space_group_name_H-M   'P 1'
#
loop_
_entity.id
_entity.type
_entity.pdbx_description
1 polymer ?
#
loop_
_entity_poly.entity_id
_entity_poly.type
_entity_poly.pdbx_seq_one_letter_code
_entity_poly.pdbx_strand_id
1 'polypeptide(L)' 'QFLEVNTVPGMTGHSLVPMAAKRAGIEFPDLCVEILRGAHVG' A
#
# COMPACT_ATOMS: atom_id res chain seq x y z
N GLN A 1 18.30 -7.02 -9.66
CA GLN A 1 17.53 -8.18 -10.16
C GLN A 1 16.08 -7.98 -9.75
N PHE A 2 15.15 -8.20 -10.66
CA PHE A 2 13.71 -8.10 -10.39
C PHE A 2 13.18 -9.48 -9.99
N LEU A 3 12.46 -9.59 -8.86
CA LEU A 3 11.95 -10.87 -8.35
C LEU A 3 10.50 -11.09 -8.77
N GLU A 4 9.61 -10.19 -8.37
CA GLU A 4 8.17 -10.27 -8.65
C GLU A 4 7.48 -8.90 -8.48
N VAL A 5 6.33 -8.72 -9.14
CA VAL A 5 5.37 -7.64 -8.82
C VAL A 5 4.16 -8.29 -8.16
N ASN A 6 3.78 -7.83 -6.97
CA ASN A 6 2.52 -8.22 -6.35
C ASN A 6 1.47 -7.14 -6.62
N THR A 7 0.61 -7.36 -7.62
CA THR A 7 -0.48 -6.42 -7.95
C THR A 7 -1.48 -6.25 -6.80
N VAL A 8 -1.63 -7.27 -5.96
CA VAL A 8 -2.41 -7.23 -4.72
C VAL A 8 -1.49 -7.58 -3.55
N PRO A 9 -0.87 -6.58 -2.90
CA PRO A 9 0.00 -6.82 -1.77
C PRO A 9 -0.80 -7.15 -0.50
N GLY A 10 -0.14 -7.78 0.47
CA GLY A 10 -0.68 -7.88 1.83
C GLY A 10 -0.85 -6.50 2.47
N MET A 11 -1.92 -6.32 3.26
CA MET A 11 -2.28 -5.05 3.89
C MET A 11 -2.44 -5.15 5.42
N THR A 12 -1.89 -6.19 6.05
CA THR A 12 -1.87 -6.33 7.52
C THR A 12 -0.73 -5.52 8.15
N GLY A 13 -0.72 -5.36 9.47
CA GLY A 13 0.34 -4.62 10.19
C GLY A 13 1.77 -5.18 10.02
N HIS A 14 1.91 -6.43 9.55
CA HIS A 14 3.20 -7.06 9.25
C HIS A 14 3.48 -7.18 7.74
N SER A 15 2.63 -6.62 6.89
CA SER A 15 2.82 -6.64 5.44
C SER A 15 3.78 -5.54 4.98
N LEU A 16 4.53 -5.80 3.90
CA LEU A 16 5.60 -4.90 3.43
C LEU A 16 5.08 -3.50 3.04
N VAL A 17 3.92 -3.41 2.38
CA VAL A 17 3.38 -2.12 1.90
C VAL A 17 2.98 -1.20 3.07
N PRO A 18 2.17 -1.64 4.06
CA PRO A 18 1.90 -0.84 5.26
C PRO A 18 3.17 -0.48 6.05
N MET A 19 4.12 -1.40 6.19
CA MET A 19 5.38 -1.12 6.90
C MET A 19 6.25 -0.09 6.17
N ALA A 20 6.30 -0.12 4.83
CA ALA A 20 7.01 0.85 4.03
C ALA A 20 6.35 2.23 4.10
N ALA A 21 5.02 2.31 4.01
CA ALA A 21 4.26 3.54 4.16
C ALA A 21 4.52 4.19 5.53
N LYS A 22 4.46 3.40 6.61
CA LYS A 22 4.78 3.87 7.96
C LYS A 22 6.21 4.39 8.07
N ARG A 23 7.20 3.71 7.46
CA ARG A 23 8.59 4.22 7.40
C ARG A 23 8.71 5.53 6.62
N ALA A 24 7.83 5.77 5.65
CA ALA A 24 7.73 7.02 4.91
C ALA A 24 6.89 8.10 5.63
N GLY A 25 6.42 7.84 6.86
CA GLY A 25 5.59 8.77 7.63
C GLY A 25 4.12 8.82 7.20
N ILE A 26 3.64 7.82 6.46
CA ILE A 26 2.25 7.71 6.03
C ILE A 26 1.54 6.69 6.92
N GLU A 27 0.52 7.13 7.66
CA GLU A 27 -0.27 6.23 8.49
C GLU A 27 -1.23 5.37 7.65
N PHE A 28 -1.61 4.21 8.18
CA PHE A 28 -2.40 3.23 7.42
C PHE A 28 -3.73 3.78 6.86
N PRO A 29 -4.52 4.59 7.60
CA PRO A 29 -5.72 5.21 7.05
C PRO A 29 -5.42 6.12 5.85
N ASP A 30 -4.33 6.90 5.91
CA ASP A 30 -3.93 7.81 4.83
C ASP A 30 -3.46 7.02 3.61
N LEU A 31 -2.71 5.93 3.81
CA LEU A 31 -2.34 5.00 2.74
C LEU A 31 -3.57 4.44 2.01
N CYS A 32 -4.61 4.04 2.76
CA CYS A 32 -5.86 3.56 2.17
C CYS A 32 -6.54 4.64 1.34
N VAL A 33 -6.58 5.89 1.82
CA VAL A 33 -7.15 7.02 1.07
C VAL A 33 -6.36 7.26 -0.21
N GLU A 34 -5.03 7.25 -0.17
CA GLU A 34 -4.19 7.45 -1.36
C GLU A 34 -4.40 6.35 -2.42
N ILE A 35 -4.55 5.08 -2.00
CA ILE A 35 -4.91 3.99 -2.92
C ILE A 35 -6.28 4.25 -3.57
N LEU A 36 -7.27 4.66 -2.78
CA LEU A 36 -8.63 4.93 -3.26
C LEU A 36 -8.69 6.12 -4.23
N ARG A 37 -7.83 7.14 -4.09
CA ARG A 37 -7.75 8.26 -5.04
C ARG A 37 -7.42 7.81 -6.47
N GLY A 38 -6.68 6.71 -6.62
CA GLY A 38 -6.35 6.12 -7.92
C GLY A 38 -7.41 5.16 -8.46
N ALA A 39 -8.44 4.83 -7.67
CA ALA A 39 -9.52 3.94 -8.07
C ALA A 39 -10.58 4.70 -8.86
N HIS A 40 -11.11 4.08 -9.92
CA HIS A 40 -12.22 4.60 -10.70
C HIS A 40 -13.33 3.55 -10.77
N VAL A 41 -14.56 3.99 -10.52
CA VAL A 41 -15.78 3.26 -10.82
C VAL A 41 -16.44 3.97 -11.98
N GLY A 42 -16.79 3.21 -13.03
CA GLY A 42 -17.38 3.73 -14.27
C GLY A 42 -18.72 4.43 -14.07
#